data_AF-A0A1H8ZJ99-F1
#
_entry.id   AF-A0A1H8ZJ99-F1
#
_cell.length_a   1.000
_cell.length_b   1.000
_cell.length_c   1.000
_cell.angle_alpha   90.00
_cell.angle_beta   90.00
_cell.angle_gamma   90.00
#
_symmetry.space_group_name_H-M   'P 1'
#
loop_
_entity.id
_entity.type
_entity.pdbx_description
1 polymer ?
#
loop_
_entity_poly.entity_id
_entity_poly.type
_entity_poly.pdbx_seq_one_letter_code
_entity_poly.pdbx_strand_id
1 'polypeptide(L)'
;MKTDLENNKLKSGFKTPDDYFDNLSDTILSKWNGTYNSEIIPKNTGFSIPDDYFSNNESKLIDTILPQKTKVISLKATILKVTSIAAVLLITIISPLFYNASETKKTELAAMNYLELNSEELSVYEIGQLLENEDISELENELIYNDLD
;
A
#
# COMPACT_ATOMS: atom_id res chain seq x y z
N MET A 1 -49.85 -19.98 -10.02
CA MET A 1 -49.12 -18.72 -10.25
C MET A 1 -48.92 -18.58 -11.75
N LYS A 2 -49.71 -17.73 -12.40
CA LYS A 2 -49.60 -17.47 -13.85
C LYS A 2 -48.69 -16.26 -14.02
N THR A 3 -47.61 -16.40 -14.77
CA THR A 3 -46.72 -15.29 -15.12
C THR A 3 -47.21 -14.68 -16.43
N ASP A 4 -47.96 -13.58 -16.33
CA ASP A 4 -48.32 -12.77 -17.48
C ASP A 4 -47.12 -11.87 -17.80
N LEU A 5 -46.34 -12.25 -18.82
CA LEU A 5 -45.25 -11.43 -19.33
C LEU A 5 -45.86 -10.39 -20.29
N GLU A 6 -46.17 -9.19 -19.77
CA GLU A 6 -46.50 -8.05 -20.61
C GLU A 6 -45.29 -7.75 -21.52
N ASN A 7 -45.45 -8.05 -22.80
CA ASN A 7 -44.46 -7.81 -23.84
C ASN A 7 -44.39 -6.29 -24.09
N ASN A 8 -43.62 -5.59 -23.26
CA ASN A 8 -43.30 -4.18 -23.40
C ASN A 8 -42.67 -3.98 -24.79
N LYS A 9 -43.43 -3.40 -25.72
CA LYS A 9 -42.99 -3.10 -27.09
C LYS A 9 -41.81 -2.14 -27.04
N LEU A 10 -40.59 -2.66 -26.99
CA LEU A 10 -39.38 -1.91 -27.29
C LEU A 10 -39.51 -1.44 -28.74
N LYS A 11 -39.87 -0.17 -28.95
CA LYS A 11 -39.74 0.46 -30.27
C LYS A 11 -38.26 0.62 -30.55
N SER A 12 -37.64 -0.39 -31.14
CA SER A 12 -36.32 -0.26 -31.75
C SER A 12 -36.37 0.95 -32.68
N GLY A 13 -35.49 1.94 -32.46
CA GLY A 13 -35.38 3.13 -33.33
C GLY A 13 -34.88 2.78 -34.75
N PHE A 14 -34.53 1.52 -34.97
CA PHE A 14 -34.12 0.99 -36.26
C PHE A 14 -35.30 0.27 -36.91
N LYS A 15 -35.86 0.87 -37.96
CA LYS A 15 -36.79 0.23 -38.89
C LYS A 15 -36.00 -0.18 -40.13
N THR A 16 -36.18 -1.41 -40.59
CA THR A 16 -35.66 -1.82 -41.91
C THR A 16 -36.48 -1.16 -43.02
N PRO A 17 -35.91 -0.96 -44.22
CA PRO A 17 -36.69 -0.59 -45.40
C PRO A 17 -37.84 -1.57 -45.64
N ASP A 18 -38.88 -1.10 -46.30
CA ASP A 18 -40.00 -1.93 -46.70
C ASP A 18 -39.51 -3.02 -47.69
N ASP A 19 -40.05 -4.24 -47.56
CA ASP A 19 -39.71 -5.43 -48.36
C ASP A 19 -38.23 -5.87 -48.32
N TYR A 20 -37.45 -5.42 -47.32
CA TYR A 20 -36.03 -5.77 -47.19
C TYR A 20 -35.80 -7.29 -47.11
N PHE A 21 -36.55 -7.98 -46.25
CA PHE A 21 -36.38 -9.42 -46.04
C PHE A 21 -36.99 -10.27 -47.15
N ASP A 22 -38.07 -9.79 -47.77
CA ASP A 22 -38.75 -10.49 -48.86
C ASP A 22 -37.85 -10.60 -50.09
N ASN A 23 -37.10 -9.54 -50.39
CA ASN A 23 -36.18 -9.50 -51.53
C ASN A 23 -34.73 -9.89 -51.18
N LEU A 24 -34.44 -10.17 -49.90
CA LEU A 24 -33.07 -10.44 -49.44
C LEU A 24 -32.46 -11.66 -50.14
N SER A 25 -33.24 -12.75 -50.21
CA SER A 25 -32.80 -14.00 -50.83
C SER A 25 -32.46 -13.80 -52.31
N ASP A 26 -33.36 -13.16 -53.05
CA ASP A 26 -33.20 -12.89 -54.48
C ASP A 26 -32.04 -11.91 -54.75
N THR A 27 -31.85 -10.95 -53.85
CA THR A 27 -30.72 -10.01 -53.91
C THR A 27 -29.38 -10.71 -53.67
N ILE A 28 -29.30 -11.66 -52.73
CA ILE A 28 -28.08 -12.42 -52.48
C ILE A 28 -27.81 -13.38 -53.64
N LEU A 29 -28.84 -14.08 -54.13
CA LEU A 29 -28.72 -15.05 -55.21
C LEU A 29 -28.34 -14.38 -56.55
N SER A 30 -28.88 -13.21 -56.85
CA SER A 30 -28.49 -12.42 -58.03
C SER A 30 -27.04 -11.90 -57.96
N LYS A 31 -26.53 -11.60 -56.77
CA LYS A 31 -25.11 -11.27 -56.54
C LYS A 31 -24.20 -12.48 -56.71
N TRP A 32 -24.66 -13.67 -56.33
CA TRP A 32 -23.86 -14.90 -56.39
C TRP A 32 -23.83 -15.52 -57.80
N ASN A 33 -24.93 -15.45 -58.54
CA ASN A 33 -25.05 -16.00 -59.90
C ASN A 33 -24.40 -15.13 -60.99
N GLY A 34 -23.59 -14.14 -60.62
CA GLY A 34 -22.71 -13.42 -61.55
C GLY A 34 -23.40 -12.41 -62.48
N THR A 35 -24.70 -12.13 -62.31
CA THR A 35 -25.43 -11.11 -63.10
C THR A 35 -24.93 -9.69 -62.83
N TYR A 36 -24.22 -9.50 -61.71
CA TYR A 36 -23.53 -8.28 -61.38
C TYR A 36 -22.12 -8.31 -61.96
N ASN A 37 -21.93 -7.54 -63.04
CA ASN A 37 -20.66 -7.38 -63.76
C ASN A 37 -19.49 -7.09 -62.79
N SER A 38 -18.26 -7.45 -63.18
CA SER A 38 -17.00 -7.32 -62.43
C SER A 38 -16.63 -5.91 -61.92
N GLU A 39 -17.50 -4.92 -62.07
CA GLU A 39 -17.32 -3.54 -61.61
C GLU A 39 -17.59 -3.37 -60.10
N ILE A 40 -18.26 -4.32 -59.46
CA ILE A 40 -18.66 -4.24 -58.04
C ILE A 40 -17.68 -4.99 -57.12
N ILE A 41 -16.91 -5.92 -57.69
CA ILE A 41 -15.80 -6.56 -56.97
C ILE A 41 -14.57 -5.68 -57.22
N PRO A 42 -14.13 -4.87 -56.24
CA PRO A 42 -12.94 -4.07 -56.43
C PRO A 42 -11.77 -5.01 -56.74
N LYS A 43 -11.03 -4.69 -57.81
CA LYS A 43 -9.83 -5.46 -58.23
C LYS A 43 -8.76 -5.50 -57.13
N ASN A 44 -8.83 -4.57 -56.20
CA ASN A 44 -7.94 -4.42 -55.08
C ASN A 44 -8.72 -4.85 -53.83
N THR A 45 -8.12 -5.70 -53.01
CA THR A 45 -8.71 -6.02 -51.70
C THR A 45 -8.83 -4.74 -50.88
N GLY A 46 -9.99 -4.50 -50.26
CA GLY A 46 -10.18 -3.35 -49.35
C GLY A 46 -9.30 -3.42 -48.09
N PHE A 47 -8.60 -4.54 -47.92
CA PHE A 47 -7.60 -4.75 -46.90
C PHE A 47 -6.23 -4.74 -47.58
N SER A 48 -5.44 -3.72 -47.24
CA SER A 48 -4.03 -3.64 -47.56
C SER A 48 -3.28 -3.51 -46.24
N ILE A 49 -2.18 -4.24 -46.13
CA ILE A 49 -1.28 -4.14 -44.99
C ILE A 49 -0.21 -3.08 -45.29
N PRO A 50 0.25 -2.32 -44.29
CA PRO A 50 1.39 -1.43 -44.44
C PRO A 50 2.66 -2.19 -44.87
N ASP A 51 3.55 -1.49 -45.56
CA ASP A 51 4.87 -2.00 -45.88
C ASP A 51 5.59 -2.46 -44.59
N ASP A 52 6.28 -3.60 -44.67
CA ASP A 52 7.07 -4.19 -43.59
C ASP A 52 6.30 -4.55 -42.29
N TYR A 53 4.96 -4.66 -42.32
CA TYR A 53 4.13 -5.02 -41.15
C TYR A 53 4.63 -6.31 -40.45
N PHE A 54 4.88 -7.36 -41.24
CA PHE A 54 5.33 -8.64 -40.68
C PHE A 54 6.79 -8.60 -40.24
N SER A 55 7.68 -8.00 -41.03
CA SER A 55 9.12 -7.92 -40.75
C SER A 55 9.41 -7.17 -39.44
N ASN A 56 8.73 -6.04 -39.20
CA ASN A 56 8.91 -5.25 -37.99
C ASN A 56 8.31 -5.92 -36.74
N ASN A 57 7.19 -6.61 -36.89
CA ASN A 57 6.54 -7.27 -35.76
C ASN A 57 7.25 -8.57 -35.37
N GLU A 58 7.84 -9.28 -36.33
CA GLU A 58 8.59 -10.51 -36.06
C GLU A 58 9.79 -10.22 -35.14
N SER A 59 10.63 -9.22 -35.45
CA SER A 59 11.77 -8.86 -34.58
C SER A 59 11.32 -8.46 -33.16
N LYS A 60 10.26 -7.65 -33.05
CA LYS A 60 9.70 -7.26 -31.74
C LYS A 60 9.18 -8.46 -30.94
N LEU A 61 8.57 -9.42 -31.62
CA LEU A 61 8.05 -10.63 -30.98
C LEU A 61 9.21 -11.46 -30.42
N ILE A 62 10.26 -11.68 -31.21
CA ILE A 62 11.45 -12.44 -30.80
C ILE A 62 12.12 -11.81 -29.58
N ASP A 63 12.28 -10.48 -29.57
CA ASP A 63 12.85 -9.75 -28.42
C ASP A 63 11.99 -9.85 -27.15
N THR A 64 10.68 -10.03 -27.30
CA THR A 64 9.73 -10.11 -26.18
C THR A 64 9.65 -11.53 -25.60
N ILE A 65 9.74 -12.57 -26.43
CA ILE A 65 9.61 -13.97 -25.99
C ILE A 65 10.93 -14.58 -25.51
N LEU A 66 12.06 -14.05 -25.94
CA LEU A 66 13.35 -14.53 -25.48
C LEU A 66 13.58 -14.04 -24.05
N PRO A 67 13.76 -14.95 -23.07
CA PRO A 67 13.99 -14.55 -21.69
C PRO A 67 15.31 -13.79 -21.60
N GLN A 68 15.23 -12.49 -21.33
CA GLN A 68 16.41 -11.70 -21.00
C GLN A 68 17.06 -12.30 -19.77
N LYS A 69 18.38 -12.46 -19.80
CA LYS A 69 19.16 -13.09 -18.73
C LYS A 69 19.13 -12.21 -17.46
N THR A 70 18.09 -12.32 -16.67
CA THR A 70 17.97 -11.62 -15.40
C THR A 70 19.04 -12.15 -14.45
N LYS A 71 19.80 -11.25 -13.82
CA LYS A 71 20.81 -11.61 -12.84
C LYS A 71 20.15 -12.21 -11.61
N VAL A 72 20.04 -13.54 -11.57
CA VAL A 72 19.63 -14.28 -10.38
C VAL A 72 20.77 -14.27 -9.36
N ILE A 73 20.52 -13.67 -8.19
CA ILE A 73 21.41 -13.77 -7.04
C ILE A 73 20.81 -14.79 -6.08
N SER A 74 21.62 -15.77 -5.66
CA SER A 74 21.18 -16.76 -4.68
C SER A 74 21.21 -16.17 -3.27
N LEU A 75 20.10 -16.33 -2.54
CA LEU A 75 20.03 -15.93 -1.14
C LEU A 75 20.91 -16.86 -0.29
N LYS A 76 21.98 -16.32 0.30
CA LYS A 76 22.84 -17.09 1.21
C LYS A 76 22.16 -17.23 2.58
N ALA A 77 21.53 -18.38 2.81
CA ALA A 77 20.81 -18.72 4.04
C ALA A 77 21.68 -18.68 5.33
N THR A 78 23.00 -18.58 5.21
CA THR A 78 23.93 -18.45 6.34
C THR A 78 23.80 -17.12 7.08
N ILE A 79 23.36 -16.04 6.41
CA ILE A 79 23.18 -14.72 7.03
C ILE A 79 22.00 -14.78 8.04
N LEU A 80 20.92 -15.49 7.72
CA LEU A 80 19.73 -15.59 8.57
C LEU A 80 19.99 -16.28 9.92
N LYS A 81 21.00 -17.15 10.01
CA LYS A 81 21.35 -17.83 11.28
C LYS A 81 22.15 -16.91 12.22
N VAL A 82 23.02 -16.08 11.66
CA VAL A 82 23.88 -15.18 12.44
C VAL A 82 23.10 -13.94 12.92
N THR A 83 22.08 -13.49 12.17
CA THR A 83 21.23 -12.35 12.55
C THR A 83 20.46 -12.58 13.85
N SER A 84 19.97 -13.79 14.09
CA SER A 84 19.21 -14.09 15.31
C SER A 84 20.08 -14.02 16.56
N ILE A 85 21.33 -14.48 16.47
CA ILE A 85 22.29 -14.42 17.58
C ILE A 85 22.69 -12.96 17.87
N ALA A 86 22.98 -12.18 16.83
CA ALA A 86 23.33 -10.77 16.98
C ALA A 86 22.18 -9.93 17.59
N ALA A 87 20.93 -10.19 17.18
CA ALA A 87 19.76 -9.49 17.72
C ALA A 87 19.55 -9.77 19.21
N VAL A 88 19.70 -11.03 19.64
CA VAL A 88 19.62 -11.38 21.07
C VAL A 88 20.71 -10.66 21.85
N LEU A 89 21.96 -10.65 21.36
CA LEU A 89 23.06 -9.95 22.03
C LEU A 89 22.81 -8.45 22.17
N LEU A 90 22.32 -7.78 21.12
CA LEU A 90 21.99 -6.35 21.15
C LEU A 90 20.89 -6.05 22.17
N ILE A 91 19.80 -6.82 22.17
CA ILE A 91 18.70 -6.65 23.13
C ILE A 91 19.21 -6.86 24.56
N THR A 92 20.06 -7.86 24.78
CA THR A 92 20.59 -8.18 26.11
C THR A 92 21.49 -7.06 26.65
N ILE A 93 22.32 -6.45 25.80
CA ILE A 93 23.21 -5.35 26.16
C ILE A 93 22.44 -4.05 26.40
N ILE A 94 21.40 -3.79 25.60
CA ILE A 94 20.63 -2.54 25.65
C ILE A 94 19.54 -2.56 26.73
N SER A 95 19.02 -3.74 27.09
CA SER A 95 17.98 -3.93 28.13
C SER A 95 18.22 -3.12 29.42
N PRO A 96 19.39 -3.22 30.09
CA PRO A 96 19.59 -2.53 31.37
C PRO A 96 19.51 -1.00 31.28
N LEU A 97 19.72 -0.40 30.10
CA LEU A 97 19.57 1.06 29.92
C LEU A 97 18.11 1.52 30.08
N PHE A 98 17.15 0.65 29.72
CA PHE A 98 15.73 0.95 29.79
C PHE A 98 15.08 0.47 31.11
N TYR A 99 15.62 -0.56 31.75
CA TYR A 99 15.10 -1.07 33.03
C TYR A 99 15.36 -0.13 34.21
N ASN A 100 16.55 0.47 34.30
CA ASN A 100 16.92 1.34 35.44
C ASN A 100 16.15 2.68 35.48
N ALA A 101 15.49 3.09 34.39
CA ALA A 101 14.74 4.35 34.33
C ALA A 101 13.36 4.31 35.01
N SER A 102 12.87 3.12 35.39
CA SER A 102 11.50 2.90 35.89
C SER A 102 11.44 2.72 37.42
N GLU A 103 12.51 2.26 38.06
CA GLU A 103 12.50 2.01 39.51
C GLU A 103 12.70 3.29 40.32
N THR A 104 13.58 4.20 39.89
CA THR A 104 13.87 5.45 40.61
C THR A 104 12.64 6.37 40.71
N LYS A 105 11.85 6.46 39.64
CA LYS A 105 10.64 7.31 39.60
C LYS A 105 9.51 6.82 40.50
N LYS A 106 9.42 5.51 40.76
CA LYS A 106 8.37 4.94 41.62
C LYS A 106 8.69 5.15 43.09
N THR A 107 9.96 5.06 43.47
CA THR A 107 10.42 5.29 44.84
C THR A 107 10.32 6.76 45.23
N GLU A 108 10.68 7.66 44.32
CA GLU A 108 10.60 9.12 44.52
C GLU A 108 9.15 9.59 44.70
N LEU A 109 8.23 9.16 43.83
CA LEU A 109 6.81 9.51 43.93
C LEU A 109 6.16 8.98 45.22
N ALA A 110 6.55 7.79 45.67
CA ALA A 110 6.05 7.22 46.92
C ALA A 110 6.57 7.99 48.15
N ALA A 111 7.83 8.42 48.12
CA ALA A 111 8.41 9.25 49.17
C ALA A 111 7.73 10.62 49.25
N MET A 112 7.50 11.29 48.11
CA MET A 112 6.77 12.56 48.05
C MET A 112 5.35 12.43 48.62
N ASN A 113 4.62 11.39 48.24
CA ASN A 113 3.25 11.18 48.73
C ASN A 113 3.21 10.92 50.24
N TYR A 114 4.18 10.17 50.77
CA TYR A 114 4.31 9.96 52.21
C TYR A 114 4.58 11.27 52.97
N LEU A 115 5.46 12.13 52.45
CA LEU A 115 5.76 13.43 53.04
C LEU A 115 4.55 14.37 52.99
N GLU A 116 3.80 14.37 51.89
CA GLU A 116 2.59 15.19 51.74
C GLU A 116 1.50 14.78 52.73
N LEU A 117 1.26 13.48 52.91
CA LEU A 117 0.25 12.95 53.83
C LEU A 117 0.55 13.27 55.30
N ASN A 118 1.83 13.34 55.68
CA ASN A 118 2.27 13.57 57.06
C ASN A 118 2.81 14.99 57.28
N SER A 119 2.53 15.92 56.35
CA SER A 119 3.04 17.30 56.37
C SER A 119 2.61 18.12 57.60
N GLU A 120 1.51 17.74 58.25
CA GLU A 120 1.04 18.37 59.50
C GLU A 120 1.74 17.82 60.76
N GLU A 121 2.28 16.60 60.70
CA GLU A 121 2.94 15.93 61.84
C GLU A 121 4.46 16.09 61.81
N LEU A 122 5.07 16.15 60.62
CA LEU A 122 6.51 16.33 60.46
C LEU A 122 6.91 17.81 60.55
N SER A 123 7.84 18.13 61.46
CA SER A 123 8.40 19.47 61.51
C SER A 123 9.48 19.69 60.44
N VAL A 124 9.51 20.89 59.87
CA VAL A 124 10.52 21.29 58.87
C VAL A 124 11.95 21.09 59.39
N TYR A 125 12.15 21.26 60.70
CA TYR A 125 13.46 21.08 61.34
C TYR A 125 13.90 19.60 61.42
N GLU A 126 12.97 18.67 61.60
CA GLU A 126 13.27 17.23 61.60
C GLU A 126 13.58 16.73 60.18
N ILE A 127 12.83 17.21 59.18
CA ILE A 127 13.13 16.93 57.77
C ILE A 127 14.50 17.49 57.40
N GLY A 128 14.78 18.75 57.81
CA GLY A 128 16.04 19.45 57.59
C GLY A 128 17.28 18.68 58.06
N GLN A 129 17.17 17.91 59.15
CA GLN A 129 18.27 17.12 59.71
C GLN A 129 18.55 15.81 58.95
N LEU A 130 17.60 15.35 58.14
CA LEU A 130 17.73 14.13 57.34
C LEU A 130 18.28 14.40 55.93
N LEU A 131 18.34 15.67 55.51
CA LEU A 131 18.92 16.07 54.23
C LEU A 131 20.45 16.00 54.26
N GLU A 132 21.05 15.57 53.15
CA GLU A 132 22.49 15.62 52.98
C GLU A 132 22.96 17.03 52.60
N ASN A 133 24.24 17.34 52.81
CA ASN A 133 24.79 18.67 52.49
C ASN A 133 24.67 19.00 50.99
N GLU A 134 24.65 17.98 50.13
CA GLU A 134 24.45 18.12 48.69
C GLU A 134 23.03 18.60 48.37
N ASP A 135 22.02 17.97 48.97
CA ASP A 135 20.61 18.36 48.82
C ASP A 135 20.35 19.82 49.28
N ILE A 136 20.96 20.21 50.40
CA ILE A 136 20.85 21.58 50.93
C ILE A 136 21.47 22.60 49.97
N SER A 137 22.61 22.25 49.37
CA SER A 137 23.29 23.11 48.41
C SER A 137 22.49 23.28 47.11
N GLU A 138 21.77 22.25 46.68
CA GLU A 138 20.90 22.31 45.50
C GLU A 138 19.69 23.21 45.74
N LEU A 139 19.04 23.08 46.91
CA LEU A 139 17.92 23.95 47.32
C LEU A 139 18.33 25.42 47.44
N GLU A 140 19.52 25.71 47.98
CA GLU A 140 20.04 27.09 48.07
C GLU A 140 20.19 27.71 46.67
N ASN A 141 20.71 26.95 45.71
CA ASN A 141 20.84 27.41 44.33
C ASN A 141 19.47 27.63 43.67
N GLU A 142 18.49 26.74 43.88
CA GLU A 142 17.14 26.89 43.33
C GLU A 142 16.44 28.15 43.85
N LEU A 143 16.56 28.44 45.15
CA LEU A 143 15.98 29.64 45.76
C LEU A 143 16.62 30.93 45.23
N ILE A 144 17.95 30.95 45.04
CA ILE A 144 18.67 32.10 44.46
C ILE A 144 18.19 32.41 43.04
N TYR A 145 17.87 31.40 42.23
CA TYR A 145 17.36 31.61 40.87
C TYR A 145 15.88 32.02 40.83
N ASN A 146 15.07 31.58 41.78
CA ASN A 146 13.63 31.87 41.81
C ASN A 146 13.30 33.26 42.39
N ASP A 147 14.22 33.87 43.15
CA ASP A 147 14.13 35.25 43.66
C ASP A 147 14.59 36.33 42.64
N LEU A 148 14.98 35.93 41.42
CA LEU A 148 15.45 36.83 40.35
C LEU A 148 14.35 37.22 39.33
N ASP A 149 13.09 36.83 39.54
CA ASP A 149 11.90 37.31 38.83
C ASP A 149 10.94 38.11 39.74
#